data_AF-H2ZGN0-F1
#
_entry.id   AF-H2ZGN0-F1
#
_cell.length_a   1.000
_cell.length_b   1.000
_cell.length_c   1.000
_cell.angle_alpha   90.00
_cell.angle_beta   90.00
_cell.angle_gamma   90.00
#
_symmetry.space_group_name_H-M   'P 1'
#
loop_
_entity.id
_entity.type
_entity.pdbx_description
1 polymer ?
#
loop_
_entity_poly.entity_id
_entity_poly.type
_entity_poly.pdbx_seq_one_letter_code
_entity_poly.pdbx_strand_id
1 'polypeptide(L)'
;MAENGGATGAANPRCTFGIVMGKTGGSNTPRHQSHSMIVVPFSTPGVTKVRNLSVFGYNEAPSGHSEMLFENVKVPIENLILGEGKGFEIAQGRLGPGRIHHCMRSIGLAERCLSLLVERGLQRRPFGKRIVEHEVVQHKIAECRIAIDQCRLLTLHAAHMIDRFGSKKARKEISMIKVAAPKMLCSVIDEAIQVYGGAGVSDDFPLAKCYAMARTLRIADGPDEVHLSSIAKMEIKDQILKANL
;
A
#
# COMPACT_ATOMS: atom_id res chain seq x y z
N MET A 1 -26.57 -15.91 2.27
CA MET A 1 -25.19 -16.37 1.98
C MET A 1 -24.28 -15.73 3.02
N ALA A 2 -23.34 -16.49 3.58
CA ALA A 2 -22.32 -15.97 4.50
C ALA A 2 -21.09 -15.62 3.67
N GLU A 3 -20.69 -14.35 3.66
CA GLU A 3 -19.49 -13.89 2.95
C GLU A 3 -18.47 -13.35 3.95
N ASN A 4 -17.25 -13.89 3.90
CA ASN A 4 -16.12 -13.38 4.67
C ASN A 4 -15.37 -12.31 3.86
N GLY A 5 -15.09 -11.17 4.48
CA GLY A 5 -14.32 -10.07 3.90
C GLY A 5 -13.28 -9.53 4.86
N GLY A 6 -12.13 -9.10 4.33
CA GLY A 6 -11.15 -8.32 5.08
C GLY A 6 -11.51 -6.83 5.06
N ALA A 7 -11.50 -6.18 6.23
CA ALA A 7 -11.77 -4.76 6.36
C ALA A 7 -10.67 -4.03 7.11
N THR A 8 -10.12 -2.98 6.50
CA THR A 8 -9.20 -2.04 7.18
C THR A 8 -10.01 -0.99 7.92
N GLY A 9 -9.66 -0.72 9.18
CA GLY A 9 -10.29 0.29 10.03
C GLY A 9 -11.49 -0.21 10.84
N ALA A 10 -12.04 -1.39 10.53
CA ALA A 10 -13.20 -1.95 11.24
C ALA A 10 -12.90 -2.33 12.72
N ALA A 11 -11.63 -2.44 13.09
CA ALA A 11 -11.22 -2.57 14.49
C ALA A 11 -11.49 -1.29 15.30
N ASN A 12 -11.54 -0.11 14.64
CA ASN A 12 -11.66 1.19 15.31
C ASN A 12 -13.08 1.41 15.81
N PRO A 13 -13.30 1.72 17.10
CA PRO A 13 -14.64 1.90 17.66
C PRO A 13 -15.41 3.08 17.04
N ARG A 14 -14.70 4.02 16.38
CA ARG A 14 -15.33 5.13 15.65
C ARG A 14 -15.76 4.76 14.23
N CYS A 15 -15.36 3.59 13.72
CA CYS A 15 -15.77 3.11 12.41
C CYS A 15 -17.15 2.44 12.52
N THR A 16 -18.19 3.12 12.07
CA THR A 16 -19.59 2.67 12.24
C THR A 16 -20.18 2.01 10.99
N PHE A 17 -19.47 2.05 9.85
CA PHE A 17 -19.91 1.43 8.60
C PHE A 17 -18.72 1.04 7.72
N GLY A 18 -18.98 0.14 6.75
CA GLY A 18 -18.04 -0.24 5.69
C GLY A 18 -18.56 0.10 4.30
N ILE A 19 -17.65 0.30 3.36
CA ILE A 19 -17.95 0.27 1.92
C ILE A 19 -17.61 -1.13 1.43
N VAL A 20 -18.63 -1.89 1.07
CA VAL A 20 -18.50 -3.30 0.69
C VAL A 20 -18.63 -3.43 -0.83
N MET A 21 -17.73 -4.20 -1.44
CA MET A 21 -17.83 -4.58 -2.84
C MET A 21 -18.34 -6.02 -2.92
N GLY A 22 -19.49 -6.21 -3.56
CA GLY A 22 -20.12 -7.53 -3.71
C GLY A 22 -20.43 -7.83 -5.17
N LYS A 23 -20.62 -9.11 -5.50
CA LYS A 23 -21.04 -9.55 -6.83
C LYS A 23 -22.57 -9.38 -6.96
N THR A 24 -23.01 -8.61 -7.94
CA THR A 24 -24.44 -8.40 -8.26
C THR A 24 -24.82 -8.89 -9.65
N GLY A 25 -23.83 -9.10 -10.54
CA GLY A 25 -24.07 -9.59 -11.89
C GLY A 25 -24.30 -11.10 -11.96
N GLY A 26 -25.17 -11.52 -12.87
CA GLY A 26 -25.43 -12.93 -13.18
C GLY A 26 -24.34 -13.56 -14.07
N SER A 27 -24.57 -14.78 -14.54
CA SER A 27 -23.62 -15.54 -15.38
C SER A 27 -23.24 -14.82 -16.68
N ASN A 28 -24.15 -14.02 -17.23
CA ASN A 28 -23.98 -13.36 -18.53
C ASN A 28 -23.47 -11.91 -18.41
N THR A 29 -23.28 -11.40 -17.19
CA THR A 29 -22.80 -10.02 -16.99
C THR A 29 -21.29 -9.96 -17.25
N PRO A 30 -20.79 -9.03 -18.10
CA PRO A 30 -19.36 -8.87 -18.33
C PRO A 30 -18.59 -8.72 -17.03
N ARG A 31 -17.42 -9.37 -16.92
CA ARG A 31 -16.63 -9.46 -15.67
C ARG A 31 -16.41 -8.12 -14.96
N HIS A 32 -16.13 -7.06 -15.70
CA HIS A 32 -15.88 -5.72 -15.16
C HIS A 32 -17.14 -4.96 -14.73
N GLN A 33 -18.32 -5.52 -15.00
CA GLN A 33 -19.63 -4.98 -14.65
C GLN A 33 -20.41 -5.89 -13.69
N SER A 34 -19.82 -6.99 -13.20
CA SER A 34 -20.52 -7.95 -12.34
C SER A 34 -20.53 -7.58 -10.85
N HIS A 35 -19.98 -6.43 -10.46
CA HIS A 35 -19.81 -6.05 -9.06
C HIS A 35 -20.31 -4.64 -8.80
N SER A 36 -20.77 -4.41 -7.58
CA SER A 36 -21.30 -3.13 -7.10
C SER A 36 -20.64 -2.74 -5.77
N MET A 37 -20.70 -1.46 -5.40
CA MET A 37 -20.30 -0.99 -4.08
C MET A 37 -21.51 -0.49 -3.29
N ILE A 38 -21.56 -0.84 -2.00
CA ILE A 38 -22.69 -0.53 -1.13
C ILE A 38 -22.19 -0.14 0.27
N VAL A 39 -22.88 0.81 0.90
CA VAL A 39 -22.62 1.19 2.31
C VAL A 39 -23.34 0.22 3.25
N VAL A 40 -22.60 -0.34 4.22
CA VAL A 40 -23.16 -1.25 5.22
C VAL A 40 -22.83 -0.75 6.62
N PRO A 41 -23.82 -0.23 7.38
CA PRO A 41 -23.65 0.07 8.80
C PRO A 41 -23.29 -1.20 9.58
N PHE A 42 -22.29 -1.13 10.46
CA PHE A 42 -21.85 -2.29 11.24
C PHE A 42 -22.84 -2.68 12.35
N SER A 43 -23.80 -1.82 12.67
CA SER A 43 -24.94 -2.15 13.53
C SER A 43 -26.03 -2.97 12.83
N THR A 44 -25.91 -3.21 11.52
CA THR A 44 -26.91 -3.96 10.75
C THR A 44 -26.91 -5.44 11.20
N PRO A 45 -28.08 -6.05 11.49
CA PRO A 45 -28.15 -7.47 11.81
C PRO A 45 -27.46 -8.35 10.76
N GLY A 46 -26.65 -9.30 11.22
CA GLY A 46 -25.85 -10.18 10.38
C GLY A 46 -24.42 -9.71 10.09
N VAL A 47 -24.05 -8.49 10.50
CA VAL A 47 -22.65 -8.02 10.44
C VAL A 47 -21.92 -8.44 11.72
N THR A 48 -20.86 -9.23 11.58
CA THR A 48 -20.05 -9.69 12.71
C THR A 48 -18.57 -9.40 12.47
N LYS A 49 -17.91 -8.74 13.41
CA LYS A 49 -16.44 -8.68 13.46
C LYS A 49 -15.94 -9.97 14.10
N VAL A 50 -15.36 -10.86 13.30
CA VAL A 50 -14.91 -12.19 13.75
C VAL A 50 -13.66 -12.05 14.62
N ARG A 51 -12.63 -11.38 14.10
CA ARG A 51 -11.36 -11.16 14.79
C ARG A 51 -10.54 -10.04 14.15
N ASN A 52 -9.55 -9.55 14.88
CA ASN A 52 -8.50 -8.71 14.31
C ASN A 52 -7.37 -9.57 13.73
N LEU A 53 -6.71 -9.05 12.69
CA LEU A 53 -5.60 -9.69 12.00
C LEU A 53 -4.30 -8.95 12.35
N SER A 54 -3.28 -9.70 12.75
CA SER A 54 -1.93 -9.16 13.01
C SER A 54 -1.05 -9.22 11.77
N VAL A 55 -0.12 -8.28 11.66
CA VAL A 55 0.91 -8.24 10.61
C VAL A 55 2.27 -8.42 11.28
N PHE A 56 2.97 -9.52 11.01
CA PHE A 56 4.22 -9.87 11.72
C PHE A 56 4.09 -9.83 13.26
N GLY A 57 2.93 -10.22 13.80
CA GLY A 57 2.64 -10.15 15.24
C GLY A 57 2.26 -8.74 15.75
N TYR A 58 2.41 -7.68 14.95
CA TYR A 58 1.94 -6.35 15.32
C TYR A 58 0.41 -6.28 15.23
N ASN A 59 -0.20 -5.88 16.35
CA ASN A 59 -1.61 -5.51 16.42
C ASN A 59 -1.71 -3.98 16.32
N GLU A 60 -2.43 -3.46 15.33
CA GLU A 60 -2.56 -2.02 15.09
C GLU A 60 -3.70 -1.36 15.90
N ALA A 61 -4.12 -1.99 16.99
CA ALA A 61 -5.24 -1.55 17.82
C ALA A 61 -5.08 -0.09 18.34
N PRO A 62 -6.17 0.70 18.44
CA PRO A 62 -7.56 0.34 18.14
C PRO A 62 -7.86 0.34 16.64
N SER A 63 -6.90 0.66 15.78
CA SER A 63 -7.02 0.55 14.32
C SER A 63 -6.63 -0.85 13.84
N GLY A 64 -6.37 -1.00 12.53
CA GLY A 64 -5.85 -2.23 11.95
C GLY A 64 -6.83 -2.92 11.01
N HIS A 65 -6.66 -4.23 10.88
CA HIS A 65 -7.38 -5.06 9.93
C HIS A 65 -8.24 -6.08 10.68
N SER A 66 -9.46 -6.29 10.20
CA SER A 66 -10.39 -7.24 10.80
C SER A 66 -11.00 -8.15 9.75
N GLU A 67 -11.24 -9.39 10.16
CA GLU A 67 -12.12 -10.31 9.45
C GLU A 67 -13.57 -9.97 9.79
N MET A 68 -14.35 -9.65 8.76
CA MET A 68 -15.76 -9.28 8.86
C MET A 68 -16.60 -10.36 8.17
N LEU A 69 -17.61 -10.85 8.86
CA LEU A 69 -18.62 -11.76 8.33
C LEU A 69 -19.89 -10.97 8.05
N PHE A 70 -20.43 -11.15 6.85
CA PHE A 70 -21.74 -10.64 6.45
C PHE A 70 -22.67 -11.82 6.20
N GLU A 71 -23.55 -12.11 7.15
CA GLU A 71 -24.50 -13.23 7.06
C GLU A 71 -25.93 -12.72 6.90
N ASN A 72 -26.49 -12.89 5.70
CA ASN A 72 -27.87 -12.49 5.37
C ASN A 72 -28.19 -11.02 5.71
N VAL A 73 -27.17 -10.16 5.62
CA VAL A 73 -27.26 -8.72 5.89
C VAL A 73 -28.18 -8.06 4.86
N LYS A 74 -29.19 -7.34 5.33
CA LYS A 74 -30.12 -6.58 4.50
C LYS A 74 -29.89 -5.09 4.75
N VAL A 75 -29.67 -4.34 3.68
CA VAL A 75 -29.56 -2.88 3.70
C VAL A 75 -30.48 -2.27 2.64
N PRO A 76 -30.91 -1.01 2.80
CA PRO A 76 -31.74 -0.33 1.81
C PRO A 76 -31.02 -0.16 0.45
N ILE A 77 -31.80 -0.08 -0.63
CA ILE A 77 -31.24 0.03 -2.01
C ILE A 77 -30.50 1.36 -2.21
N GLU A 78 -30.92 2.40 -1.50
CA GLU A 78 -30.31 3.73 -1.49
C GLU A 78 -28.89 3.74 -0.90
N ASN A 79 -28.46 2.68 -0.21
CA ASN A 79 -27.07 2.54 0.22
C ASN A 79 -26.12 2.20 -0.93
N LEU A 80 -26.65 1.87 -2.11
CA LEU A 80 -25.86 1.57 -3.30
C LEU A 80 -25.13 2.82 -3.79
N ILE A 81 -23.83 2.68 -4.02
CA ILE A 81 -22.99 3.79 -4.47
C ILE A 81 -22.99 3.80 -6.00
N LEU A 82 -23.42 4.92 -6.58
CA LEU A 82 -23.48 5.21 -8.03
C LEU A 82 -24.47 4.36 -8.84
N GLY A 83 -24.43 3.03 -8.72
CA GLY A 83 -25.34 2.13 -9.43
C GLY A 83 -24.83 0.71 -9.55
N GLU A 84 -25.71 -0.19 -10.00
CA GLU A 84 -25.36 -1.60 -10.18
C GLU A 84 -24.28 -1.78 -11.27
N GLY A 85 -23.35 -2.70 -11.02
CA GLY A 85 -22.26 -3.01 -11.94
C GLY A 85 -21.14 -1.96 -11.99
N LYS A 86 -21.23 -0.91 -11.16
CA LYS A 86 -20.24 0.18 -11.09
C LYS A 86 -19.10 -0.06 -10.09
N GLY A 87 -19.05 -1.22 -9.42
CA GLY A 87 -18.10 -1.49 -8.35
C GLY A 87 -16.63 -1.36 -8.77
N PHE A 88 -16.25 -1.86 -9.94
CA PHE A 88 -14.87 -1.71 -10.43
C PHE A 88 -14.52 -0.26 -10.79
N GLU A 89 -15.47 0.49 -11.33
CA GLU A 89 -15.29 1.91 -11.68
C GLU A 89 -14.98 2.73 -10.41
N ILE A 90 -15.79 2.55 -9.37
CA ILE A 90 -15.61 3.19 -8.06
C ILE A 90 -14.28 2.76 -7.42
N ALA A 91 -13.97 1.45 -7.44
CA ALA A 91 -12.72 0.92 -6.90
C ALA A 91 -11.50 1.56 -7.57
N GLN A 92 -11.46 1.63 -8.91
CA GLN A 92 -10.32 2.25 -9.61
C GLN A 92 -10.24 3.75 -9.36
N GLY A 93 -11.39 4.45 -9.30
CA GLY A 93 -11.44 5.87 -8.95
C GLY A 93 -10.83 6.17 -7.59
N ARG A 94 -11.08 5.30 -6.59
CA ARG A 94 -10.54 5.43 -5.23
C ARG A 94 -9.08 4.97 -5.11
N LEU A 95 -8.74 3.84 -5.72
CA LEU A 95 -7.43 3.19 -5.55
C LEU A 95 -6.29 3.95 -6.24
N GLY A 96 -6.55 4.70 -7.32
CA GLY A 96 -5.54 5.54 -7.95
C GLY A 96 -4.90 6.54 -6.97
N PRO A 97 -5.68 7.45 -6.36
CA PRO A 97 -5.21 8.35 -5.32
C PRO A 97 -4.67 7.63 -4.07
N GLY A 98 -5.31 6.54 -3.64
CA GLY A 98 -4.82 5.75 -2.49
C GLY A 98 -3.38 5.28 -2.66
N ARG A 99 -3.07 4.70 -3.83
CA ARG A 99 -1.72 4.21 -4.17
C ARG A 99 -0.67 5.31 -4.09
N ILE A 100 -0.93 6.48 -4.67
CA ILE A 100 0.06 7.56 -4.68
C ILE A 100 0.25 8.17 -3.29
N HIS A 101 -0.81 8.31 -2.48
CA HIS A 101 -0.67 8.76 -1.08
C HIS A 101 0.21 7.84 -0.24
N HIS A 102 0.10 6.52 -0.45
CA HIS A 102 1.00 5.56 0.19
C HIS A 102 2.45 5.77 -0.24
N CYS A 103 2.69 5.96 -1.54
CA CYS A 103 4.04 6.20 -2.06
C CYS A 103 4.66 7.49 -1.52
N MET A 104 3.89 8.59 -1.46
CA MET A 104 4.33 9.86 -0.89
C MET A 104 4.79 9.71 0.57
N ARG A 105 3.98 9.02 1.39
CA ARG A 105 4.32 8.73 2.80
C ARG A 105 5.53 7.80 2.93
N SER A 106 5.69 6.84 2.02
CA SER A 106 6.86 5.96 1.98
C SER A 106 8.17 6.73 1.80
N ILE A 107 8.18 7.81 1.00
CA ILE A 107 9.37 8.67 0.87
C ILE A 107 9.74 9.31 2.21
N GLY A 108 8.76 9.87 2.93
CA GLY A 108 9.00 10.47 4.24
C GLY A 108 9.51 9.46 5.28
N LEU A 109 8.96 8.24 5.27
CA LEU A 109 9.42 7.19 6.16
C LEU A 109 10.84 6.72 5.82
N ALA A 110 11.17 6.59 4.54
CA ALA A 110 12.52 6.23 4.12
C ALA A 110 13.57 7.27 4.55
N GLU A 111 13.27 8.56 4.43
CA GLU A 111 14.15 9.63 4.94
C GLU A 111 14.39 9.53 6.45
N ARG A 112 13.34 9.22 7.22
CA ARG A 112 13.47 9.01 8.65
C ARG A 112 14.35 7.81 8.97
N CYS A 113 14.18 6.69 8.26
CA CYS A 113 14.98 5.49 8.47
C CYS A 113 16.44 5.67 8.05
N LEU A 114 16.72 6.38 6.95
CA LEU A 114 18.09 6.75 6.59
C LEU A 114 18.73 7.66 7.65
N SER A 115 17.98 8.62 8.19
CA SER A 115 18.47 9.48 9.28
C SER A 115 18.83 8.64 10.52
N LEU A 116 17.97 7.70 10.91
CA LEU A 116 18.21 6.79 12.04
C LEU A 116 19.44 5.90 11.81
N LEU A 117 19.63 5.39 10.58
CA LEU A 117 20.80 4.60 10.19
C LEU A 117 22.09 5.40 10.42
N VAL A 118 22.17 6.62 9.88
CA VAL A 118 23.35 7.48 10.01
C VAL A 118 23.60 7.88 11.47
N GLU A 119 22.55 8.27 12.19
CA GLU A 119 22.62 8.63 13.61
C GLU A 119 23.22 7.48 14.44
N ARG A 120 22.67 6.27 14.29
CA ARG A 120 23.17 5.09 14.98
C ARG A 120 24.61 4.79 14.64
N GLY A 121 24.95 4.89 13.36
CA GLY A 121 26.28 4.57 12.90
C GLY A 121 27.34 5.57 13.38
N LEU A 122 26.96 6.82 13.67
CA LEU A 122 27.84 7.83 14.28
C LEU A 122 28.09 7.58 15.78
N GLN A 123 27.11 7.01 16.49
CA GLN A 123 27.15 6.79 17.94
C GLN A 123 27.94 5.54 18.36
N ARG A 124 28.06 4.53 17.48
CA ARG A 124 28.66 3.22 17.82
C ARG A 124 30.04 3.09 17.21
N ARG A 125 31.01 2.57 17.99
CA ARG A 125 32.41 2.42 17.59
C ARG A 125 32.97 0.99 17.75
N PRO A 126 32.47 -0.01 17.01
CA PRO A 126 33.09 -1.34 17.01
C PRO A 126 34.45 -1.30 16.29
N PHE A 127 35.37 -2.19 16.67
CA PHE A 127 36.66 -2.36 15.97
C PHE A 127 37.46 -1.05 15.77
N GLY A 128 37.34 -0.10 16.72
CA GLY A 128 38.10 1.15 16.74
C GLY A 128 37.63 2.25 15.79
N LYS A 129 36.55 2.06 15.03
CA LYS A 129 35.97 3.06 14.11
C LYS A 129 34.46 3.20 14.32
N ARG A 130 33.88 4.35 14.00
CA ARG A 130 32.43 4.50 13.91
C ARG A 130 31.88 3.58 12.83
N ILE A 131 30.66 3.08 13.01
CA ILE A 131 30.03 2.21 12.00
C ILE A 131 29.98 2.91 10.63
N VAL A 132 29.67 4.21 10.58
CA VAL A 132 29.67 5.00 9.33
C VAL A 132 31.06 5.20 8.68
N GLU A 133 32.15 4.83 9.35
CA GLU A 133 33.51 4.88 8.79
C GLU A 133 33.91 3.57 8.11
N HIS A 134 33.08 2.52 8.21
CA HIS A 134 33.25 1.31 7.42
C HIS A 134 32.66 1.52 6.03
N GLU A 135 33.48 1.32 4.99
CA GLU A 135 33.13 1.59 3.58
C GLU A 135 31.82 0.90 3.15
N VAL A 136 31.60 -0.35 3.57
CA VAL A 136 30.35 -1.08 3.30
C VAL A 136 29.13 -0.27 3.76
N VAL A 137 29.16 0.33 4.95
CA VAL A 137 28.05 1.14 5.46
C VAL A 137 27.92 2.46 4.70
N GLN A 138 29.03 3.04 4.26
CA GLN A 138 29.01 4.24 3.41
C GLN A 138 28.34 3.97 2.07
N HIS A 139 28.62 2.82 1.45
CA HIS A 139 27.94 2.38 0.24
C HIS A 139 26.43 2.22 0.47
N LYS A 140 26.03 1.60 1.60
CA LYS A 140 24.61 1.47 1.96
C LYS A 140 23.89 2.80 2.14
N ILE A 141 24.54 3.77 2.78
CA ILE A 141 24.02 5.14 2.92
C ILE A 141 23.84 5.79 1.54
N ALA A 142 24.83 5.64 0.64
CA ALA A 142 24.78 6.17 -0.71
C ALA A 142 23.67 5.52 -1.55
N GLU A 143 23.55 4.19 -1.53
CA GLU A 143 22.49 3.43 -2.19
C GLU A 143 21.10 3.87 -1.71
N CYS A 144 20.92 4.03 -0.39
CA CYS A 144 19.67 4.52 0.18
C CYS A 144 19.32 5.91 -0.33
N ARG A 145 20.26 6.86 -0.30
CA ARG A 145 20.04 8.23 -0.80
C ARG A 145 19.62 8.23 -2.27
N ILE A 146 20.35 7.50 -3.12
CA ILE A 146 20.04 7.39 -4.56
C ILE A 146 18.63 6.83 -4.75
N ALA A 147 18.29 5.72 -4.10
CA ALA A 147 17.01 5.05 -4.25
C ALA A 147 15.82 5.93 -3.78
N ILE A 148 16.00 6.65 -2.68
CA ILE A 148 15.00 7.59 -2.15
C ILE A 148 14.74 8.71 -3.17
N ASP A 149 15.78 9.31 -3.72
CA ASP A 149 15.65 10.42 -4.65
C ASP A 149 15.02 9.97 -5.98
N GLN A 150 15.40 8.79 -6.50
CA GLN A 150 14.75 8.17 -7.66
C GLN A 150 13.24 7.97 -7.44
N CYS A 151 12.85 7.40 -6.30
CA CYS A 151 11.44 7.18 -5.99
C CYS A 151 10.69 8.49 -5.73
N ARG A 152 11.33 9.50 -5.13
CA ARG A 152 10.74 10.83 -4.93
C ARG A 152 10.40 11.48 -6.27
N LEU A 153 11.35 11.50 -7.21
CA LEU A 153 11.14 12.09 -8.53
C LEU A 153 10.07 11.33 -9.31
N LEU A 154 10.05 10.01 -9.25
CA LEU A 154 8.98 9.21 -9.88
C LEU A 154 7.61 9.46 -9.22
N THR A 155 7.55 9.67 -7.91
CA THR A 155 6.32 10.06 -7.20
C THR A 155 5.82 11.43 -7.66
N LEU A 156 6.71 12.43 -7.75
CA LEU A 156 6.37 13.76 -8.24
C LEU A 156 5.91 13.73 -9.69
N HIS A 157 6.55 12.90 -10.53
CA HIS A 157 6.12 12.70 -11.90
C HIS A 157 4.71 12.11 -11.98
N ALA A 158 4.41 11.06 -11.20
CA ALA A 158 3.06 10.49 -11.13
C ALA A 158 2.02 11.52 -10.65
N ALA A 159 2.35 12.34 -9.65
CA ALA A 159 1.48 13.42 -9.16
C ALA A 159 1.24 14.46 -10.26
N HIS A 160 2.28 14.89 -10.95
CA HIS A 160 2.17 15.82 -12.08
C HIS A 160 1.26 15.29 -13.19
N MET A 161 1.37 14.01 -13.53
CA MET A 161 0.50 13.38 -14.53
C MET A 161 -0.96 13.32 -14.08
N ILE A 162 -1.22 13.12 -12.78
CA ILE A 162 -2.56 13.21 -12.21
C ILE A 162 -3.12 14.63 -12.35
N ASP A 163 -2.34 15.66 -12.00
CA ASP A 163 -2.77 17.06 -12.09
C ASP A 163 -3.09 17.48 -13.53
N ARG A 164 -2.28 17.02 -14.50
CA ARG A 164 -2.43 17.38 -15.91
C ARG A 164 -3.53 16.61 -16.63
N PHE A 165 -3.70 15.33 -16.33
CA PHE A 165 -4.49 14.41 -17.16
C PHE A 165 -5.53 13.58 -16.39
N GLY A 166 -5.57 13.72 -15.07
CA GLY A 166 -6.40 12.93 -14.18
C GLY A 166 -5.86 11.51 -13.93
N SER A 167 -6.28 10.93 -12.79
CA SER A 167 -5.79 9.62 -12.31
C SER A 167 -5.97 8.47 -13.31
N LYS A 168 -7.03 8.51 -14.15
CA LYS A 168 -7.29 7.46 -15.14
C LYS A 168 -6.23 7.41 -16.23
N LYS A 169 -5.76 8.58 -16.70
CA LYS A 169 -4.70 8.67 -17.73
C LYS A 169 -3.32 8.44 -17.13
N ALA A 170 -3.09 8.88 -15.89
CA ALA A 170 -1.85 8.67 -15.14
C ALA A 170 -1.66 7.25 -14.57
N ARG A 171 -2.46 6.27 -15.00
CA ARG A 171 -2.49 4.91 -14.41
C ARG A 171 -1.16 4.16 -14.57
N LYS A 172 -0.38 4.48 -15.60
CA LYS A 172 0.93 3.87 -15.85
C LYS A 172 1.93 4.34 -14.80
N GLU A 173 2.03 5.63 -14.61
CA GLU A 173 2.92 6.29 -13.65
C GLU A 173 2.56 5.92 -12.21
N ILE A 174 1.27 5.89 -11.87
CA ILE A 174 0.79 5.41 -10.57
C ILE A 174 1.22 3.95 -10.32
N SER A 175 1.11 3.10 -11.34
CA SER A 175 1.51 1.68 -11.20
C SER A 175 3.03 1.54 -11.06
N MET A 176 3.81 2.32 -11.81
CA MET A 176 5.28 2.32 -11.71
C MET A 176 5.73 2.67 -10.29
N ILE A 177 5.23 3.78 -9.74
CA ILE A 177 5.62 4.19 -8.39
C ILE A 177 5.09 3.24 -7.30
N LYS A 178 3.90 2.66 -7.48
CA LYS A 178 3.33 1.68 -6.55
C LYS A 178 4.20 0.42 -6.41
N VAL A 179 4.97 0.06 -7.43
CA VAL A 179 5.96 -1.03 -7.35
C VAL A 179 7.28 -0.54 -6.76
N ALA A 180 7.78 0.61 -7.21
CA ALA A 180 9.11 1.09 -6.85
C ALA A 180 9.20 1.53 -5.38
N ALA A 181 8.25 2.34 -4.90
CA ALA A 181 8.35 2.97 -3.58
C ALA A 181 8.32 1.97 -2.41
N PRO A 182 7.43 0.95 -2.37
CA PRO A 182 7.45 -0.04 -1.28
C PRO A 182 8.73 -0.89 -1.26
N LYS A 183 9.30 -1.21 -2.43
CA LYS A 183 10.56 -1.97 -2.52
C LYS A 183 11.75 -1.15 -1.99
N MET A 184 11.86 0.10 -2.43
CA MET A 184 12.85 1.05 -1.90
C MET A 184 12.71 1.18 -0.39
N LEU A 185 11.49 1.38 0.11
CA LEU A 185 11.24 1.55 1.54
C LEU A 185 11.67 0.31 2.34
N CYS A 186 11.32 -0.90 1.89
CA CYS A 186 11.77 -2.13 2.54
C CYS A 186 13.30 -2.20 2.59
N SER A 187 13.98 -1.88 1.49
CA SER A 187 15.44 -1.88 1.40
C SER A 187 16.07 -0.90 2.39
N VAL A 188 15.63 0.36 2.42
CA VAL A 188 16.19 1.38 3.32
C VAL A 188 15.98 1.02 4.79
N ILE A 189 14.80 0.48 5.14
CA ILE A 189 14.52 0.07 6.51
C ILE A 189 15.39 -1.12 6.91
N ASP A 190 15.57 -2.10 6.02
CA ASP A 190 16.39 -3.29 6.31
C ASP A 190 17.87 -2.93 6.56
N GLU A 191 18.43 -2.02 5.75
CA GLU A 191 19.78 -1.49 6.00
C GLU A 191 19.88 -0.75 7.34
N ALA A 192 18.82 -0.02 7.73
CA ALA A 192 18.77 0.62 9.03
C ALA A 192 18.70 -0.42 10.17
N ILE A 193 17.87 -1.47 10.03
CA ILE A 193 17.81 -2.58 10.99
C ILE A 193 19.20 -3.20 11.17
N GLN A 194 19.89 -3.46 10.05
CA GLN A 194 21.22 -4.07 10.06
C GLN A 194 22.25 -3.23 10.83
N VAL A 195 22.24 -1.90 10.67
CA VAL A 195 23.13 -0.98 11.40
C VAL A 195 22.80 -0.92 12.90
N TYR A 196 21.53 -1.10 13.28
CA TYR A 196 21.13 -1.20 14.69
C TYR A 196 21.47 -2.55 15.33
N GLY A 197 21.75 -3.58 14.52
CA GLY A 197 22.01 -4.95 14.99
C GLY A 197 20.77 -5.53 15.67
N GLY A 198 20.96 -6.26 16.78
CA GLY A 198 19.84 -6.85 17.54
C GLY A 198 18.78 -5.84 17.99
N ALA A 199 19.15 -4.58 18.23
CA ALA A 199 18.19 -3.53 18.58
C ALA A 199 17.30 -3.10 17.39
N GLY A 200 17.71 -3.39 16.14
CA GLY A 200 16.92 -3.05 14.96
C GLY A 200 15.64 -3.89 14.85
N VAL A 201 15.64 -5.08 15.47
CA VAL A 201 14.50 -6.00 15.51
C VAL A 201 13.73 -5.97 16.84
N SER A 202 14.19 -5.18 17.82
CA SER A 202 13.49 -4.98 19.09
C SER A 202 12.40 -3.90 18.98
N ASP A 203 11.64 -3.73 20.04
CA ASP A 203 10.62 -2.68 20.21
C ASP A 203 11.18 -1.35 20.76
N ASP A 204 12.47 -1.29 21.10
CA ASP A 204 13.16 -0.05 21.50
C ASP A 204 13.21 0.97 20.37
N PHE A 205 13.16 0.49 19.11
CA PHE A 205 13.24 1.31 17.91
C PHE A 205 12.09 1.01 16.95
N PRO A 206 11.65 1.99 16.15
CA PRO A 206 10.47 1.82 15.29
C PRO A 206 10.71 0.92 14.08
N LEU A 207 11.95 0.49 13.83
CA LEU A 207 12.39 -0.08 12.55
C LEU A 207 11.65 -1.36 12.16
N ALA A 208 11.50 -2.31 13.09
CA ALA A 208 10.79 -3.57 12.83
C ALA A 208 9.31 -3.33 12.48
N LYS A 209 8.64 -2.40 13.19
CA LYS A 209 7.26 -2.00 12.89
C LYS A 209 7.17 -1.30 11.53
N CYS A 210 8.11 -0.40 11.23
CA CYS A 210 8.19 0.27 9.93
C CYS A 210 8.35 -0.75 8.80
N TYR A 211 9.20 -1.78 8.98
CA TYR A 211 9.40 -2.84 7.99
C TYR A 211 8.12 -3.64 7.75
N ALA A 212 7.42 -4.03 8.83
CA ALA A 212 6.14 -4.74 8.74
C ALA A 212 5.10 -3.94 7.92
N MET A 213 4.99 -2.63 8.17
CA MET A 213 4.13 -1.75 7.39
C MET A 213 4.57 -1.64 5.92
N ALA A 214 5.87 -1.43 5.67
CA ALA A 214 6.43 -1.33 4.33
C ALA A 214 6.18 -2.59 3.49
N ARG A 215 6.35 -3.77 4.12
CA ARG A 215 6.14 -5.07 3.48
C ARG A 215 4.69 -5.27 3.07
N THR A 216 3.74 -4.81 3.88
CA THR A 216 2.30 -4.87 3.56
C THR A 216 1.95 -4.05 2.32
N LEU A 217 2.64 -2.93 2.06
CA LEU A 217 2.39 -2.09 0.88
C LEU A 217 2.77 -2.75 -0.46
N ARG A 218 3.51 -3.85 -0.44
CA ARG A 218 3.75 -4.70 -1.63
C ARG A 218 2.57 -5.60 -1.99
N ILE A 219 1.54 -5.64 -1.14
CA ILE A 219 0.33 -6.47 -1.28
C ILE A 219 -0.91 -5.57 -1.31
N ALA A 220 -1.01 -4.65 -0.34
CA ALA A 220 -2.12 -3.71 -0.23
C ALA A 220 -2.24 -2.82 -1.49
N ASP A 221 -3.48 -2.46 -1.82
CA ASP A 221 -3.86 -1.69 -3.02
C ASP A 221 -3.40 -2.30 -4.37
N GLY A 222 -3.04 -3.58 -4.37
CA GLY A 222 -2.59 -4.33 -5.54
C GLY A 222 -1.17 -4.89 -5.33
N PRO A 223 -0.99 -6.23 -5.46
CA PRO A 223 0.34 -6.84 -5.43
C PRO A 223 1.25 -6.31 -6.54
N ASP A 224 2.56 -6.28 -6.28
CA ASP A 224 3.57 -5.81 -7.22
C ASP A 224 3.40 -6.45 -8.62
N GLU A 225 3.14 -7.75 -8.67
CA GLU A 225 3.06 -8.55 -9.91
C GLU A 225 1.88 -8.14 -10.80
N VAL A 226 0.77 -7.71 -10.18
CA VAL A 226 -0.40 -7.19 -10.90
C VAL A 226 -0.06 -5.86 -11.56
N HIS A 227 0.66 -4.99 -10.85
CA HIS A 227 1.12 -3.72 -11.38
C HIS A 227 2.16 -3.90 -12.49
N LEU A 228 3.14 -4.78 -12.29
CA LEU A 228 4.15 -5.13 -13.31
C LEU A 228 3.49 -5.62 -14.60
N SER A 229 2.52 -6.54 -14.48
CA SER A 229 1.75 -7.04 -15.64
C SER A 229 0.99 -5.92 -16.36
N SER A 230 0.41 -4.98 -15.61
CA SER A 230 -0.30 -3.83 -16.19
C SER A 230 0.65 -2.85 -16.88
N ILE A 231 1.83 -2.60 -16.30
CA ILE A 231 2.86 -1.73 -16.87
C ILE A 231 3.35 -2.32 -18.19
N ALA A 232 3.70 -3.62 -18.20
CA ALA A 232 4.17 -4.31 -19.40
C ALA A 232 3.15 -4.22 -20.55
N LYS A 233 1.87 -4.46 -20.27
CA LYS A 233 0.79 -4.32 -21.27
C LYS A 233 0.68 -2.91 -21.84
N MET A 234 0.85 -1.88 -21.01
CA MET A 234 0.82 -0.48 -21.47
C MET A 234 2.08 -0.14 -22.27
N GLU A 235 3.25 -0.54 -21.79
CA GLU A 235 4.53 -0.30 -22.46
C GLU A 235 4.54 -0.92 -23.87
N ILE A 236 4.17 -2.20 -24.00
CA ILE A 236 4.12 -2.89 -25.30
C ILE A 236 3.19 -2.13 -26.27
N LYS A 237 2.01 -1.71 -25.80
CA LYS A 237 1.09 -0.93 -26.62
C LYS A 237 1.70 0.40 -27.06
N ASP A 238 2.36 1.12 -26.16
CA ASP A 238 3.00 2.39 -26.47
C ASP A 238 4.15 2.21 -27.48
N GLN A 239 4.90 1.11 -27.39
CA GLN A 239 5.99 0.80 -28.33
C GLN A 239 5.47 0.43 -29.73
N ILE A 240 4.40 -0.37 -29.82
CA ILE A 240 3.73 -0.68 -31.10
C ILE A 240 3.28 0.61 -31.79
N LEU A 241 2.61 1.50 -31.04
CA LEU A 241 2.15 2.79 -31.57
C LEU A 241 3.29 3.69 -32.04
N LYS A 242 4.45 3.68 -31.36
CA LYS A 242 5.64 4.44 -31.78
C LYS A 242 6.31 3.85 -33.02
N ALA A 243 6.27 2.53 -33.18
CA ALA A 243 6.92 1.82 -34.27
C ALA A 243 6.05 1.77 -35.56
N ASN A 244 4.81 2.27 -35.53
CA ASN A 244 3.80 2.08 -36.58
C ASN A 244 3.58 0.60 -36.93
N LEU A 245 3.73 -0.29 -35.95
CA LEU A 245 3.46 -1.73 -36.07
C LEU A 245 2.00 -2.05 -35.77
#